data_AF-A0A925YIH9-F1
#
_entry.id   AF-A0A925YIH9-F1
#
_cell.length_a   1.000
_cell.length_b   1.000
_cell.length_c   1.000
_cell.angle_alpha   90.00
_cell.angle_beta   90.00
_cell.angle_gamma   90.00
#
_symmetry.space_group_name_H-M   'P 1'
#
loop_
_entity.id
_entity.type
_entity.pdbx_description
1 polymer ?
#
loop_
_entity_poly.entity_id
_entity_poly.type
_entity_poly.pdbx_seq_one_letter_code
_entity_poly.pdbx_strand_id
1 'polypeptide(L)'
;MDEEIFEFAMVISVAPECDEEWARALRSAKAPSGMTMTVRTPALAMFTVSAVQEFIAIEKAMNFLESIAKSAGVRCALNAQPSHEV
;
A
#
# COMPACT_ATOMS: atom_id res chain seq x y z
N MET A 1 4.40 19.12 -20.30
CA MET A 1 3.25 18.61 -19.55
C MET A 1 3.80 18.26 -18.19
N ASP A 2 3.31 18.94 -17.15
CA ASP A 2 3.65 18.56 -15.79
C ASP A 2 3.10 17.16 -15.54
N GLU A 3 3.94 16.25 -15.05
CA GLU A 3 3.48 14.91 -14.68
C GLU A 3 2.49 15.06 -13.52
N GLU A 4 1.23 14.66 -13.73
CA GLU A 4 0.27 14.63 -12.64
C GLU A 4 0.71 13.59 -11.61
N ILE A 5 1.01 14.08 -10.41
CA ILE A 5 1.33 13.26 -9.24
C ILE A 5 0.04 13.05 -8.46
N PHE A 6 -0.27 11.79 -8.19
CA PHE A 6 -1.39 11.40 -7.36
C PHE A 6 -0.89 10.75 -6.07
N GLU A 7 -1.49 11.12 -4.94
CA GLU A 7 -1.14 10.61 -3.63
C GLU A 7 -2.37 10.06 -2.90
N PHE A 8 -2.22 8.87 -2.31
CA PHE A 8 -3.26 8.25 -1.50
C PHE A 8 -2.66 7.44 -0.35
N ALA A 9 -3.47 7.25 0.68
CA ALA A 9 -3.17 6.38 1.81
C ALA A 9 -3.88 5.03 1.63
N MET A 10 -3.22 3.96 2.08
CA MET A 10 -3.83 2.67 2.29
C MET A 10 -3.84 2.36 3.77
N VAL A 11 -5.05 2.32 4.35
CA VAL A 11 -5.28 1.83 5.71
C VAL A 11 -5.37 0.32 5.66
N ILE A 12 -4.55 -0.35 6.47
CA ILE A 12 -4.38 -1.79 6.47
C ILE A 12 -4.78 -2.34 7.84
N SER A 13 -5.72 -3.27 7.84
CA SER A 13 -6.14 -3.98 9.05
C SER A 13 -5.70 -5.44 8.95
N VAL A 14 -4.82 -5.87 9.85
CA VAL A 14 -4.39 -7.26 10.02
C VAL A 14 -4.81 -7.76 11.41
N ALA A 15 -4.87 -9.09 11.57
CA ALA A 15 -5.11 -9.67 12.90
C ALA A 15 -3.88 -9.44 13.80
N PRO A 16 -4.05 -9.07 15.09
CA PRO A 16 -2.92 -8.71 15.97
C PRO A 16 -1.83 -9.78 16.07
N GLU A 17 -2.21 -11.05 16.00
CA GLU A 17 -1.29 -12.19 16.02
C GLU A 17 -0.39 -12.30 14.78
N CYS A 18 -0.64 -11.50 13.74
CA CYS A 18 0.10 -11.48 12.48
C CYS A 18 0.92 -10.18 12.29
N ASP A 19 0.92 -9.28 13.26
CA ASP A 19 1.56 -7.95 13.13
C ASP A 19 3.05 -8.05 12.82
N GLU A 20 3.76 -9.02 13.40
CA GLU A 20 5.21 -9.19 13.18
C GLU A 20 5.52 -9.73 11.78
N GLU A 21 4.83 -10.79 11.33
CA GLU A 21 4.96 -11.36 10.00
C GLU A 21 4.62 -10.32 8.93
N TRP A 22 3.52 -9.59 9.13
CA TRP A 22 3.10 -8.53 8.25
C TRP A 22 4.13 -7.41 8.17
N ALA A 23 4.58 -6.88 9.31
CA ALA A 23 5.58 -5.81 9.33
C ALA A 23 6.90 -6.24 8.68
N ARG A 24 7.31 -7.50 8.87
CA ARG A 24 8.51 -8.06 8.24
C ARG A 24 8.36 -8.14 6.72
N ALA A 25 7.24 -8.68 6.23
CA ALA A 25 6.97 -8.82 4.81
C ALA A 25 6.86 -7.45 4.13
N LEU A 26 6.14 -6.51 4.75
CA LEU A 26 5.95 -5.16 4.22
C LEU A 26 7.26 -4.37 4.09
N ARG A 27 8.17 -4.49 5.06
CA ARG A 27 9.51 -3.87 5.00
C ARG A 27 10.41 -4.46 3.91
N SER A 28 10.21 -5.73 3.56
CA SER A 28 10.99 -6.41 2.52
C SER A 28 10.47 -6.15 1.11
N ALA A 29 9.25 -5.61 0.99
CA ALA A 29 8.59 -5.44 -0.29
C ALA A 29 9.10 -4.22 -1.05
N LYS A 30 9.19 -4.35 -2.38
CA LYS A 30 9.51 -3.25 -3.28
C LYS A 30 8.23 -2.77 -3.96
N ALA A 31 7.99 -1.47 -3.93
CA ALA A 31 6.84 -0.86 -4.56
C ALA A 31 6.80 -1.17 -6.07
N PRO A 32 5.61 -1.30 -6.68
CA PRO A 32 5.47 -1.47 -8.13
C PRO A 32 6.11 -0.32 -8.92
N SER A 33 6.53 -0.60 -10.16
CA SER A 33 7.08 0.43 -11.05
C SER A 33 6.10 1.59 -11.25
N GLY A 34 6.61 2.82 -11.22
CA GLY A 34 5.81 4.05 -11.29
C GLY A 34 5.15 4.46 -9.97
N MET A 35 5.47 3.78 -8.86
CA MET A 35 4.96 4.09 -7.52
C MET A 35 6.09 4.19 -6.52
N THR A 36 5.93 5.11 -5.57
CA THR A 36 6.70 5.16 -4.34
C THR A 36 5.79 4.80 -3.19
N MET A 37 6.19 3.85 -2.34
CA MET A 37 5.47 3.49 -1.12
C MET A 37 6.28 3.91 0.10
N THR A 38 5.64 4.66 1.01
CA THR A 38 6.18 4.98 2.33
C THR A 38 5.31 4.36 3.41
N VAL A 39 5.86 3.42 4.17
CA VAL A 39 5.16 2.76 5.28
C VAL A 39 5.38 3.59 6.54
N ARG A 40 4.33 4.23 7.06
CA ARG A 40 4.42 4.99 8.33
C ARG A 40 4.31 4.05 9.53
N THR A 41 3.37 3.13 9.46
CA THR A 41 3.16 2.05 10.42
C THR A 41 2.75 0.79 9.64
N PRO A 42 2.80 -0.42 10.23
CA PRO A 42 2.26 -1.60 9.57
C PRO A 42 0.78 -1.44 9.17
N ALA A 43 0.03 -0.57 9.83
CA ALA A 43 -1.37 -0.28 9.52
C ALA A 43 -1.57 0.83 8.47
N LEU A 44 -0.51 1.51 8.01
CA LEU A 44 -0.63 2.65 7.11
C LEU A 44 0.53 2.75 6.10
N ALA A 45 0.19 2.60 4.82
CA ALA A 45 1.09 2.79 3.69
C ALA A 45 0.65 3.97 2.82
N MET A 46 1.54 4.93 2.57
CA MET A 46 1.32 6.06 1.66
C MET A 46 1.88 5.72 0.29
N PHE A 47 1.11 5.99 -0.76
CA PHE A 47 1.52 5.79 -2.15
C PHE A 47 1.54 7.14 -2.88
N THR A 48 2.65 7.38 -3.58
CA THR A 48 2.80 8.49 -4.52
C THR A 48 3.01 7.89 -5.91
N VAL A 49 2.23 8.32 -6.89
CA VAL A 49 2.19 7.72 -8.22
C VAL A 49 2.37 8.80 -9.29
N SER A 50 3.32 8.55 -10.19
CA SER A 50 3.58 9.39 -11.36
C SER A 50 3.08 8.68 -12.61
N ALA A 51 2.24 9.34 -13.41
CA ALA A 51 1.86 8.93 -14.77
C ALA A 51 0.95 7.70 -14.94
N VAL A 52 0.17 7.31 -13.92
CA VAL A 52 -0.86 6.25 -14.03
C VAL A 52 -2.22 6.86 -13.71
N GLN A 53 -3.26 6.51 -14.47
CA GLN A 53 -4.64 6.90 -14.14
C GLN A 53 -4.98 6.47 -12.70
N GLU A 54 -5.55 7.37 -11.92
CA GLU A 54 -5.82 7.22 -10.48
C GLU A 54 -6.43 5.87 -10.08
N PHE A 55 -7.46 5.41 -10.78
CA PHE A 55 -8.11 4.12 -10.51
C PHE A 55 -7.17 2.92 -10.67
N ILE A 56 -6.30 2.95 -11.68
CA ILE A 56 -5.32 1.89 -11.93
C ILE A 56 -4.25 1.90 -10.83
N ALA A 57 -3.96 3.06 -10.25
CA ALA A 57 -2.99 3.19 -9.17
C ALA A 57 -3.47 2.52 -7.88
N ILE A 58 -4.72 2.77 -7.48
CA ILE A 58 -5.30 2.17 -6.28
C ILE A 58 -5.40 0.65 -6.41
N GLU A 59 -5.90 0.15 -7.55
CA GLU A 59 -6.01 -1.30 -7.80
C GLU A 59 -4.64 -2.00 -7.77
N LYS A 60 -3.61 -1.38 -8.38
CA LYS A 60 -2.24 -1.90 -8.32
C LYS A 60 -1.68 -1.94 -6.90
N ALA A 61 -1.91 -0.91 -6.10
CA ALA A 61 -1.47 -0.88 -4.71
C ALA A 61 -2.19 -1.93 -3.85
N MET A 62 -3.49 -2.14 -4.06
CA MET A 62 -4.25 -3.21 -3.41
C MET A 62 -3.70 -4.59 -3.77
N ASN A 63 -3.59 -4.89 -5.06
CA ASN A 63 -3.05 -6.17 -5.53
C ASN A 63 -1.63 -6.42 -5.01
N PHE A 64 -0.81 -5.38 -4.93
CA PHE A 64 0.53 -5.45 -4.35
C PHE A 64 0.49 -5.82 -2.86
N LEU A 65 -0.30 -5.12 -2.04
CA LEU A 65 -0.40 -5.40 -0.60
C LEU A 65 -1.04 -6.77 -0.32
N GLU A 66 -2.04 -7.19 -1.10
CA GLU A 66 -2.61 -8.53 -1.03
C GLU A 66 -1.57 -9.60 -1.36
N SER A 67 -0.70 -9.36 -2.34
CA SER A 67 0.38 -10.30 -2.67
C SER A 67 1.39 -10.45 -1.53
N ILE A 68 1.72 -9.35 -0.84
CA ILE A 68 2.56 -9.36 0.36
C ILE A 68 1.88 -10.16 1.46
N ALA A 69 0.61 -9.88 1.74
CA ALA A 69 -0.16 -10.53 2.80
C ALA A 69 -0.23 -12.05 2.54
N LYS A 70 -0.52 -12.45 1.30
CA LYS A 70 -0.51 -13.84 0.87
C LYS A 70 0.85 -14.51 1.06
N SER A 71 1.95 -13.83 0.71
CA SER A 71 3.31 -14.36 0.90
C SER A 71 3.68 -14.54 2.37
N ALA A 72 3.12 -13.69 3.25
CA ALA A 72 3.32 -13.73 4.68
C ALA A 72 2.37 -14.72 5.39
N GLY A 73 1.40 -15.31 4.68
CA GLY A 73 0.34 -16.13 5.27
C GLY A 73 -0.66 -15.32 6.12
N VAL A 74 -0.71 -14.01 5.92
CA VAL A 74 -1.54 -13.07 6.68
C VAL A 74 -2.80 -12.72 5.87
N ARG A 75 -3.94 -12.60 6.57
CA ARG A 75 -5.15 -11.98 6.00
C ARG A 75 -5.18 -10.52 6.39
N CYS A 76 -5.44 -9.65 5.42
CA CYS A 76 -5.59 -8.22 5.63
C CYS A 76 -6.90 -7.72 5.02
N ALA A 77 -7.45 -6.65 5.59
CA ALA A 77 -8.42 -5.78 4.92
C ALA A 77 -7.72 -4.48 4.53
N LEU A 78 -8.02 -3.98 3.33
CA LEU A 78 -7.39 -2.80 2.75
C LEU A 78 -8.46 -1.75 2.46
N ASN A 79 -8.18 -0.50 2.81
CA ASN A 79 -9.06 0.62 2.53
C ASN A 79 -8.25 1.80 1.99
N ALA A 80 -8.49 2.16 0.73
CA ALA A 80 -7.86 3.32 0.11
C ALA A 80 -8.55 4.60 0.56
N GLN A 81 -7.78 5.61 0.93
CA GLN A 81 -8.27 6.93 1.33
C GLN A 81 -7.43 8.03 0.68
N PRO A 82 -8.01 9.21 0.39
CA PRO A 82 -7.24 10.39 0.03
C PRO A 82 -6.18 10.69 1.10
N SER A 83 -4.98 11.09 0.68
CA SER A 83 -3.84 11.27 1.59
C SER A 83 -4.04 12.32 2.69
N HIS A 84 -4.96 13.27 2.49
CA HIS A 84 -5.28 14.35 3.43
C HIS A 84 -6.31 13.96 4.51
N GLU A 85 -6.91 12.76 4.42
CA GLU A 85 -7.91 12.26 5.37
C GLU A 85 -7.30 11.39 6.49
N VAL A 86 -5.97 11.19 6.50
CA VAL A 86 -5.24 10.27 7.40
C VAL A 86 -4.04 10.94 8.07
#